data_AF-A0A840RZE0-F1
#
_entry.id   AF-A0A840RZE0-F1
#
_cell.length_a   1.000
_cell.length_b   1.000
_cell.length_c   1.000
_cell.angle_alpha   90.00
_cell.angle_beta   90.00
_cell.angle_gamma   90.00
#
_symmetry.space_group_name_H-M   'P 1'
#
loop_
_entity.id
_entity.type
_entity.pdbx_description
1 polymer ?
#
loop_
_entity_poly.entity_id
_entity_poly.type
_entity_poly.pdbx_seq_one_letter_code
_entity_poly.pdbx_strand_id
1 'polypeptide(L)'
;MRTSLTTLVLLGALALAAPATWAAPVDLDLTSGIDSTERGAPVGFDTYREDGFLLRMDRNGDHIDRGFIGDMGFHNGPSNPDDISWTLSFSGGTFSLLGVDVAGFTSNGASFTMTGSNGHSVSVGSAGLVNLSGFNGVSFVRFDIDQDGGIQAVGLNGLRVDNAPRNAVPLPGSLALAGLGLVAVGLRRRR
;
A
#
# COMPACT_ATOMS: atom_id res chain seq x y z
N MET A 1 32.25 -9.19 52.37
CA MET A 1 32.44 -9.79 51.04
C MET A 1 31.39 -9.20 50.10
N ARG A 2 31.79 -8.40 49.12
CA ARG A 2 30.90 -7.75 48.14
C ARG A 2 30.82 -8.64 46.91
N THR A 3 29.69 -9.30 46.69
CA THR A 3 29.43 -10.06 45.46
C THR A 3 29.01 -9.10 44.35
N SER A 4 29.72 -9.23 43.22
CA SER A 4 29.73 -8.35 42.06
C SER A 4 28.39 -8.33 41.31
N LEU A 5 27.86 -7.13 41.08
CA LEU A 5 26.57 -6.86 40.44
C LEU A 5 26.69 -6.61 38.92
N THR A 6 27.73 -7.15 38.28
CA THR A 6 28.15 -6.75 36.92
C THR A 6 27.80 -7.73 35.80
N THR A 7 27.12 -8.84 36.06
CA THR A 7 26.88 -9.87 35.01
C THR A 7 25.49 -9.78 34.35
N LEU A 8 24.59 -8.90 34.82
CA LEU A 8 23.17 -8.95 34.44
C LEU A 8 22.69 -7.85 33.47
N VAL A 9 23.58 -6.98 33.00
CA VAL A 9 23.23 -5.87 32.09
C VAL A 9 23.49 -6.23 30.62
N LEU A 10 24.29 -7.27 30.32
CA LEU A 10 24.65 -7.59 28.93
C LEU A 10 23.62 -8.43 28.16
N LEU A 11 22.68 -9.14 28.81
CA LEU A 11 21.70 -9.97 28.07
C LEU A 11 20.44 -9.22 27.61
N GLY A 12 20.23 -7.96 28.03
CA GLY A 12 19.08 -7.16 27.60
C GLY A 12 19.32 -6.29 26.35
N ALA A 13 20.59 -6.11 25.95
CA ALA A 13 20.97 -5.21 24.86
C ALA A 13 21.15 -5.91 23.50
N LEU A 14 21.04 -7.24 23.44
CA LEU A 14 21.34 -8.02 22.23
C LEU A 14 20.10 -8.41 21.39
N ALA A 15 18.93 -7.81 21.66
CA ALA A 15 17.67 -8.14 20.98
C ALA A 15 17.18 -7.08 19.98
N LEU A 16 17.91 -5.98 19.74
CA LEU A 16 17.42 -4.85 18.94
C LEU A 16 18.30 -4.42 17.76
N ALA A 17 19.32 -5.21 17.43
CA ALA A 17 20.10 -5.02 16.21
C ALA A 17 19.93 -6.22 15.28
N ALA A 18 18.69 -6.54 14.92
CA ALA A 18 18.49 -7.24 13.67
C ALA A 18 18.99 -6.28 12.56
N PRO A 19 19.91 -6.68 11.69
CA PRO A 19 20.19 -5.88 10.51
C PRO A 19 18.85 -5.70 9.79
N ALA A 20 18.49 -4.45 9.47
CA ALA A 20 17.45 -4.19 8.50
C ALA A 20 17.89 -4.89 7.21
N THR A 21 17.44 -6.12 7.01
CA THR A 21 17.58 -6.81 5.74
C THR A 21 16.94 -5.89 4.73
N TRP A 22 17.73 -5.39 3.79
CA TRP A 22 17.24 -4.63 2.65
C TRP A 22 16.33 -5.55 1.87
N ALA A 23 15.06 -5.51 2.22
CA ALA A 23 14.08 -6.41 1.67
C ALA A 23 13.88 -5.98 0.21
N ALA A 24 13.96 -6.94 -0.71
CA ALA A 24 13.82 -6.70 -2.15
C ALA A 24 12.45 -6.08 -2.44
N PRO A 25 12.31 -5.23 -3.49
CA PRO A 25 11.02 -4.72 -3.93
C PRO A 25 9.92 -5.78 -3.93
N VAL A 26 8.73 -5.40 -3.50
CA VAL A 26 7.53 -6.25 -3.54
C VAL A 26 6.76 -5.90 -4.80
N ASP A 27 6.33 -6.91 -5.52
CA ASP A 27 5.37 -6.77 -6.61
C ASP A 27 3.99 -7.13 -6.03
N LEU A 28 3.08 -6.15 -6.01
CA LEU A 28 1.68 -6.38 -5.73
C LEU A 28 1.06 -6.97 -7.00
N ASP A 29 0.63 -8.23 -6.92
CA ASP A 29 0.16 -8.99 -8.09
C ASP A 29 -1.31 -8.71 -8.43
N LEU A 30 -2.04 -8.02 -7.55
CA LEU A 30 -3.44 -7.63 -7.73
C LEU A 30 -4.42 -8.82 -7.88
N THR A 31 -3.94 -10.05 -7.66
CA THR A 31 -4.72 -11.28 -7.76
C THR A 31 -4.99 -11.94 -6.41
N SER A 32 -4.13 -11.72 -5.41
CA SER A 32 -4.16 -12.46 -4.14
C SER A 32 -4.83 -11.73 -2.96
N GLY A 33 -5.11 -10.44 -3.11
CA GLY A 33 -5.66 -9.58 -2.07
C GLY A 33 -7.16 -9.74 -1.83
N ILE A 34 -7.72 -8.86 -1.02
CA ILE A 34 -9.11 -8.88 -0.57
C ILE A 34 -9.84 -7.66 -1.13
N ASP A 35 -10.92 -7.90 -1.87
CA ASP A 35 -11.85 -6.87 -2.29
C ASP A 35 -12.85 -6.58 -1.16
N SER A 36 -13.13 -5.31 -0.95
CA SER A 36 -14.32 -4.91 -0.20
C SER A 36 -14.95 -3.70 -0.85
N THR A 37 -16.26 -3.79 -1.09
CA THR A 37 -17.06 -2.58 -1.22
C THR A 37 -17.48 -2.18 0.17
N GLU A 38 -17.26 -0.92 0.58
CA GLU A 38 -17.91 -0.38 1.78
C GLU A 38 -19.42 -0.18 1.53
N ARG A 39 -20.15 -1.27 1.22
CA ARG A 39 -21.62 -1.28 1.10
C ARG A 39 -22.22 -1.13 2.49
N GLY A 40 -22.51 0.11 2.86
CA GLY A 40 -23.12 0.46 4.16
C GLY A 40 -22.78 1.87 4.64
N ALA A 41 -21.75 2.51 4.09
CA ALA A 41 -21.53 3.94 4.22
C ALA A 41 -22.40 4.70 3.20
N PRO A 42 -22.83 5.95 3.47
CA PRO A 42 -23.63 6.74 2.54
C PRO A 42 -22.96 7.01 1.17
N VAL A 43 -21.68 6.67 1.03
CA VAL A 43 -20.89 6.62 -0.20
C VAL A 43 -20.01 5.36 -0.12
N GLY A 44 -20.41 4.29 -0.78
CA GLY A 44 -19.60 3.07 -0.84
C GLY A 44 -18.46 3.25 -1.84
N PHE A 45 -17.24 2.96 -1.41
CA PHE A 45 -16.06 2.96 -2.27
C PHE A 45 -15.60 1.51 -2.48
N ASP A 46 -15.24 1.16 -3.70
CA ASP A 46 -14.56 -0.10 -3.98
C ASP A 46 -13.11 0.00 -3.49
N THR A 47 -12.66 -1.05 -2.81
CA THR A 47 -11.32 -1.13 -2.24
C THR A 47 -10.72 -2.50 -2.46
N TYR A 48 -9.40 -2.54 -2.58
CA TYR A 48 -8.60 -3.75 -2.66
C TYR A 48 -7.42 -3.65 -1.69
N ARG A 49 -7.15 -4.73 -0.96
CA ARG A 49 -6.05 -4.79 0.01
C ARG A 49 -5.15 -5.99 -0.22
N GLU A 50 -3.85 -5.75 -0.30
CA GLU A 50 -2.81 -6.77 -0.48
C GLU A 50 -1.55 -6.29 0.23
N ASP A 51 -0.90 -7.17 0.99
CA ASP A 51 0.40 -6.90 1.63
C ASP A 51 0.50 -5.59 2.43
N GLY A 52 -0.62 -5.18 3.06
CA GLY A 52 -0.73 -3.93 3.84
C GLY A 52 -0.97 -2.67 3.02
N PHE A 53 -0.98 -2.78 1.69
CA PHE A 53 -1.44 -1.75 0.77
C PHE A 53 -2.95 -1.73 0.65
N LEU A 54 -3.48 -0.54 0.37
CA LEU A 54 -4.87 -0.28 0.08
C LEU A 54 -4.94 0.50 -1.22
N LEU A 55 -5.63 -0.08 -2.20
CA LEU A 55 -6.20 0.62 -3.35
C LEU A 55 -7.65 0.97 -3.02
N ARG A 56 -8.05 2.21 -3.27
CA ARG A 56 -9.39 2.69 -2.98
C ARG A 56 -9.84 3.67 -4.06
N MET A 57 -11.06 3.51 -4.57
CA MET A 57 -11.68 4.54 -5.39
C MET A 57 -11.98 5.78 -4.54
N ASP A 58 -11.68 6.96 -5.09
CA ASP A 58 -11.87 8.22 -4.37
C ASP A 58 -13.31 8.76 -4.48
N ARG A 59 -14.10 8.21 -5.42
CA ARG A 59 -15.47 8.66 -5.72
C ARG A 59 -16.43 7.47 -5.79
N ASN A 60 -17.67 7.75 -5.39
CA ASN A 60 -18.77 6.78 -5.48
C ASN A 60 -19.20 6.57 -6.94
N GLY A 61 -19.40 5.33 -7.34
CA GLY A 61 -19.76 4.95 -8.71
C GLY A 61 -18.57 4.68 -9.64
N ASP A 62 -17.35 4.82 -9.14
CA ASP A 62 -16.16 4.25 -9.76
C ASP A 62 -15.86 2.87 -9.15
N HIS A 63 -15.22 2.03 -9.95
CA HIS A 63 -15.13 0.58 -9.70
C HIS A 63 -13.69 0.08 -9.78
N ILE A 64 -13.43 -0.94 -8.97
CA ILE A 64 -12.27 -1.83 -9.07
C ILE A 64 -12.80 -3.22 -9.41
N ASP A 65 -12.63 -3.64 -10.66
CA ASP A 65 -13.12 -4.92 -11.15
C ASP A 65 -11.95 -5.82 -11.58
N ARG A 66 -11.86 -7.00 -10.97
CA ARG A 66 -10.86 -8.00 -11.34
C ARG A 66 -11.11 -8.56 -12.74
N GLY A 67 -10.04 -8.74 -13.50
CA GLY A 67 -10.12 -9.31 -14.84
C GLY A 67 -10.84 -8.42 -15.87
N PHE A 68 -11.15 -7.17 -15.54
CA PHE A 68 -11.78 -6.25 -16.50
C PHE A 68 -10.81 -5.90 -17.64
N ILE A 69 -9.60 -5.44 -17.29
CA ILE A 69 -8.45 -5.30 -18.19
C ILE A 69 -7.21 -5.70 -17.38
N GLY A 70 -6.46 -6.71 -17.81
CA GLY A 70 -5.39 -7.27 -17.01
C GLY A 70 -5.91 -7.96 -15.74
N ASP A 71 -5.14 -7.90 -14.67
CA ASP A 71 -5.52 -8.48 -13.38
C ASP A 71 -6.56 -7.62 -12.65
N MET A 72 -6.42 -6.28 -12.71
CA MET A 72 -7.32 -5.34 -12.06
C MET A 72 -7.63 -4.12 -12.94
N GLY A 73 -8.92 -3.88 -13.20
CA GLY A 73 -9.39 -2.70 -13.92
C GLY A 73 -9.95 -1.62 -13.00
N PHE A 74 -9.66 -0.37 -13.35
CA PHE A 74 -10.18 0.83 -12.69
C PHE A 74 -11.00 1.61 -13.71
N HIS A 75 -12.28 1.79 -13.44
CA HIS A 75 -13.20 2.39 -14.40
C HIS A 75 -14.40 3.06 -13.73
N ASN A 76 -15.15 3.82 -14.51
CA ASN A 76 -16.47 4.33 -14.14
C ASN A 76 -17.60 3.48 -14.72
N GLY A 77 -18.82 3.78 -14.30
CA GLY A 77 -20.02 3.30 -14.98
C GLY A 77 -20.25 3.97 -16.34
N PRO A 78 -20.98 3.32 -17.27
CA PRO A 78 -21.18 3.77 -18.67
C PRO A 78 -21.88 5.11 -18.89
N SER A 79 -22.38 5.76 -17.85
CA SER A 79 -23.11 7.03 -17.94
C SER A 79 -22.52 8.11 -17.03
N ASN A 80 -21.29 7.91 -16.59
CA ASN A 80 -20.64 8.75 -15.62
C ASN A 80 -19.60 9.65 -16.33
N PRO A 81 -19.84 10.97 -16.42
CA PRO A 81 -18.96 11.87 -17.16
C PRO A 81 -17.75 12.36 -16.36
N ASP A 82 -17.66 12.03 -15.07
CA ASP A 82 -16.63 12.61 -14.20
C ASP A 82 -15.35 11.78 -14.19
N ASP A 83 -14.22 12.47 -13.97
CA ASP A 83 -12.88 11.92 -13.73
C ASP A 83 -12.89 10.73 -12.77
N ILE A 84 -12.12 9.72 -13.15
CA ILE A 84 -11.89 8.54 -12.32
C ILE A 84 -10.64 8.81 -11.51
N SER A 85 -10.73 8.57 -10.20
CA SER A 85 -9.55 8.62 -9.35
C SER A 85 -9.53 7.51 -8.31
N TRP A 86 -8.34 7.00 -8.06
CA TRP A 86 -8.09 6.03 -7.00
C TRP A 86 -6.77 6.31 -6.32
N THR A 87 -6.66 5.85 -5.08
CA THR A 87 -5.50 6.08 -4.24
C THR A 87 -4.87 4.76 -3.82
N LEU A 88 -3.56 4.64 -4.01
CA LEU A 88 -2.71 3.64 -3.37
C LEU A 88 -2.14 4.23 -2.07
N SER A 89 -2.27 3.51 -0.97
CA SER A 89 -1.70 3.88 0.33
C SER A 89 -1.19 2.66 1.08
N PHE A 90 -0.30 2.85 2.06
CA PHE A 90 0.22 1.79 2.92
C PHE A 90 -0.08 2.12 4.39
N SER A 91 -1.02 1.40 5.01
CA SER A 91 -1.37 1.35 6.45
C SER A 91 -0.83 2.45 7.40
N GLY A 92 -0.96 3.74 7.05
CA GLY A 92 -0.48 4.89 7.83
C GLY A 92 1.04 5.15 7.79
N GLY A 93 1.79 4.41 6.97
CA GLY A 93 3.22 4.57 6.75
C GLY A 93 3.56 5.29 5.44
N THR A 94 4.85 5.31 5.11
CA THR A 94 5.35 5.76 3.81
C THR A 94 6.00 4.61 3.06
N PHE A 95 5.95 4.68 1.74
CA PHE A 95 6.50 3.69 0.81
C PHE A 95 7.12 4.40 -0.41
N SER A 96 7.79 3.64 -1.26
CA SER A 96 8.25 4.11 -2.56
C SER A 96 7.55 3.32 -3.68
N LEU A 97 6.89 4.03 -4.60
CA LEU A 97 6.38 3.42 -5.82
C LEU A 97 7.50 3.37 -6.85
N LEU A 98 7.88 2.16 -7.26
CA LEU A 98 9.02 1.89 -8.13
C LEU A 98 8.61 1.55 -9.56
N GLY A 99 7.37 1.09 -9.75
CA GLY A 99 6.85 0.82 -11.08
C GLY A 99 5.38 0.44 -11.09
N VAL A 100 4.80 0.49 -12.29
CA VAL A 100 3.44 0.04 -12.58
C VAL A 100 3.47 -0.78 -13.86
N ASP A 101 2.85 -1.96 -13.85
CA ASP A 101 2.66 -2.77 -15.05
C ASP A 101 1.24 -2.56 -15.58
N VAL A 102 1.15 -1.86 -16.70
CA VAL A 102 -0.12 -1.47 -17.31
C VAL A 102 -0.55 -2.53 -18.31
N ALA A 103 -1.69 -3.18 -18.06
CA ALA A 103 -2.25 -4.19 -18.95
C ALA A 103 -2.81 -3.57 -20.23
N GLY A 104 -3.44 -2.40 -20.12
CA GLY A 104 -4.04 -1.72 -21.25
C GLY A 104 -5.05 -0.68 -20.83
N PHE A 105 -5.74 -0.15 -21.84
CA PHE A 105 -6.66 0.97 -21.74
C PHE A 105 -7.91 0.68 -22.58
N THR A 106 -9.06 1.23 -22.20
CA THR A 106 -10.18 1.32 -23.15
C THR A 106 -9.89 2.40 -24.20
N SER A 107 -10.64 2.37 -25.31
CA SER A 107 -10.49 3.34 -26.40
C SER A 107 -10.58 4.80 -25.97
N ASN A 108 -11.24 5.07 -24.85
CA ASN A 108 -11.49 6.42 -24.35
C ASN A 108 -10.56 6.79 -23.17
N GLY A 109 -9.88 5.82 -22.54
CA GLY A 109 -8.93 6.08 -21.45
C GLY A 109 -7.50 6.13 -21.97
N ALA A 110 -7.11 7.15 -22.73
CA ALA A 110 -5.81 7.13 -23.42
C ALA A 110 -4.56 7.21 -22.50
N SER A 111 -4.73 7.67 -21.26
CA SER A 111 -3.66 7.73 -20.26
C SER A 111 -4.22 7.88 -18.84
N PHE A 112 -3.37 7.70 -17.83
CA PHE A 112 -3.62 8.14 -16.46
C PHE A 112 -2.43 8.94 -15.94
N THR A 113 -2.66 9.77 -14.93
CA THR A 113 -1.63 10.51 -14.21
C THR A 113 -1.53 10.02 -12.79
N MET A 114 -0.30 9.72 -12.34
CA MET A 114 0.02 9.44 -10.95
C MET A 114 0.54 10.70 -10.28
N THR A 115 0.07 11.02 -9.09
CA THR A 115 0.54 12.11 -8.24
C THR A 115 0.82 11.61 -6.83
N GLY A 116 2.06 11.71 -6.39
CA GLY A 116 2.48 11.31 -5.05
C GLY A 116 2.13 12.37 -4.01
N SER A 117 2.07 11.96 -2.74
CA SER A 117 1.87 12.88 -1.61
C SER A 117 2.97 13.95 -1.47
N ASN A 118 4.09 13.78 -2.18
CA ASN A 118 5.20 14.73 -2.26
C ASN A 118 5.05 15.74 -3.42
N GLY A 119 3.95 15.68 -4.19
CA GLY A 119 3.67 16.53 -5.34
C GLY A 119 4.36 16.12 -6.64
N HIS A 120 5.10 15.00 -6.66
CA HIS A 120 5.67 14.48 -7.90
C HIS A 120 4.58 13.82 -8.76
N SER A 121 4.55 14.13 -10.06
CA SER A 121 3.56 13.58 -10.99
C SER A 121 4.17 12.99 -12.26
N VAL A 122 3.59 11.90 -12.74
CA VAL A 122 3.96 11.20 -13.98
C VAL A 122 2.71 10.75 -14.72
N SER A 123 2.63 11.00 -16.02
CA SER A 123 1.55 10.49 -16.89
C SER A 123 2.00 9.25 -17.65
N VAL A 124 1.13 8.26 -17.75
CA VAL A 124 1.36 6.98 -18.43
C VAL A 124 0.28 6.77 -19.47
N GLY A 125 0.68 6.60 -20.73
CA GLY A 125 -0.23 6.43 -21.88
C GLY A 125 0.10 5.22 -22.75
N SER A 126 0.80 4.21 -22.19
CA SER A 126 1.16 2.99 -22.90
C SER A 126 1.14 1.79 -21.97
N ALA A 127 0.80 0.61 -22.52
CA ALA A 127 0.85 -0.66 -21.81
C ALA A 127 2.29 -1.13 -21.56
N GLY A 128 2.46 -2.05 -20.60
CA GLY A 128 3.70 -2.64 -20.15
C GLY A 128 4.25 -2.01 -18.88
N LEU A 129 5.39 -2.55 -18.44
CA LEU A 129 6.07 -2.11 -17.22
C LEU A 129 6.69 -0.71 -17.41
N VAL A 130 6.22 0.24 -16.60
CA VAL A 130 6.79 1.57 -16.46
C VAL A 130 7.56 1.62 -15.15
N ASN A 131 8.89 1.80 -15.25
CA ASN A 131 9.73 2.08 -14.09
C ASN A 131 9.58 3.55 -13.69
N LEU A 132 9.37 3.78 -12.40
CA LEU A 132 9.08 5.10 -11.85
C LEU A 132 10.25 5.59 -11.00
N SER A 133 10.43 6.91 -10.97
CA SER A 133 11.34 7.60 -10.08
C SER A 133 10.59 8.77 -9.45
N GLY A 134 11.07 9.31 -8.33
CA GLY A 134 10.46 10.50 -7.70
C GLY A 134 9.31 10.22 -6.72
N PHE A 135 8.79 8.99 -6.64
CA PHE A 135 7.78 8.59 -5.65
C PHE A 135 8.37 8.01 -4.35
N ASN A 136 9.58 8.43 -3.95
CA ASN A 136 10.23 7.89 -2.75
C ASN A 136 9.62 8.46 -1.47
N GLY A 137 9.28 7.60 -0.52
CA GLY A 137 8.81 8.00 0.80
C GLY A 137 7.45 8.74 0.81
N VAL A 138 6.58 8.42 -0.14
CA VAL A 138 5.22 8.96 -0.22
C VAL A 138 4.29 8.22 0.76
N SER A 139 3.27 8.90 1.30
CA SER A 139 2.23 8.29 2.11
C SER A 139 1.06 7.77 1.27
N PHE A 140 0.87 8.34 0.08
CA PHE A 140 -0.09 7.88 -0.91
C PHE A 140 0.38 8.26 -2.33
N VAL A 141 -0.15 7.54 -3.31
CA VAL A 141 -0.14 7.92 -4.73
C VAL A 141 -1.58 7.94 -5.21
N ARG A 142 -2.02 9.09 -5.70
CA ARG A 142 -3.31 9.23 -6.37
C ARG A 142 -3.12 9.02 -7.86
N PHE A 143 -4.06 8.32 -8.47
CA PHE A 143 -4.13 8.05 -9.89
C PHE A 143 -5.38 8.74 -10.41
N ASP A 144 -5.26 9.44 -11.54
CA ASP A 144 -6.33 10.20 -12.15
C ASP A 144 -6.41 9.89 -13.65
N ILE A 145 -7.63 9.64 -14.14
CA ILE A 145 -7.96 9.55 -15.56
C ILE A 145 -8.89 10.72 -15.89
N ASP A 146 -8.41 11.67 -16.69
CA ASP A 146 -9.18 12.81 -17.19
C ASP A 146 -10.22 12.32 -18.21
N GLN A 147 -11.50 12.55 -17.94
CA GLN A 147 -12.57 12.08 -18.82
C GLN A 147 -12.80 12.98 -20.04
N ASP A 148 -12.46 12.48 -21.22
CA ASP A 148 -13.04 12.92 -22.50
C ASP A 148 -14.42 12.28 -22.84
N GLY A 149 -15.05 11.54 -21.91
CA GLY A 149 -16.38 10.90 -22.05
C GLY A 149 -16.37 9.41 -22.43
N GLY A 150 -17.52 8.73 -22.25
CA GLY A 150 -17.70 7.27 -22.44
C GLY A 150 -17.10 6.40 -21.32
N ILE A 151 -17.04 5.07 -21.50
CA ILE A 151 -16.36 4.19 -20.51
C ILE A 151 -14.86 4.35 -20.66
N GLN A 152 -14.23 4.92 -19.64
CA GLN A 152 -12.79 4.98 -19.54
C GLN A 152 -12.31 3.99 -18.50
N ALA A 153 -11.29 3.23 -18.87
CA ALA A 153 -10.67 2.34 -17.94
C ALA A 153 -9.19 2.19 -18.23
N VAL A 154 -8.45 1.94 -17.17
CA VAL A 154 -7.12 1.37 -17.23
C VAL A 154 -7.14 0.01 -16.54
N GLY A 155 -6.37 -0.92 -17.09
CA GLY A 155 -6.04 -2.17 -16.45
C GLY A 155 -4.60 -2.20 -15.97
N LEU A 156 -4.37 -2.76 -14.79
CA LEU A 156 -3.04 -3.01 -14.24
C LEU A 156 -2.85 -4.52 -14.02
N ASN A 157 -1.65 -5.02 -14.30
CA ASN A 157 -1.21 -6.37 -13.90
C ASN A 157 -0.46 -6.34 -12.56
N GLY A 158 0.06 -5.17 -12.17
CA GLY A 158 0.80 -5.10 -10.91
C GLY A 158 1.38 -3.74 -10.61
N LEU A 159 1.81 -3.61 -9.35
CA LEU A 159 2.48 -2.43 -8.82
C LEU A 159 3.76 -2.86 -8.12
N ARG A 160 4.87 -2.21 -8.43
CA ARG A 160 6.14 -2.49 -7.77
C ARG A 160 6.45 -1.44 -6.71
N VAL A 161 6.62 -1.87 -5.48
CA VAL A 161 6.84 -1.01 -4.30
C VAL A 161 8.10 -1.42 -3.56
N ASP A 162 8.64 -0.53 -2.73
CA ASP A 162 9.71 -0.92 -1.81
C ASP A 162 9.18 -1.78 -0.66
N ASN A 163 10.02 -2.69 -0.17
CA ASN A 163 9.68 -3.60 0.92
C ASN A 163 10.16 -3.08 2.29
N ALA A 164 10.39 -1.77 2.39
CA ALA A 164 10.75 -1.12 3.65
C ALA A 164 9.80 0.04 3.93
N PRO A 165 8.49 -0.22 4.18
CA PRO A 165 7.60 0.83 4.63
C PRO A 165 8.14 1.40 5.94
N ARG A 166 8.56 2.68 5.94
CA ARG A 166 9.45 3.20 6.99
C ARG A 166 8.77 3.50 8.32
N ASN A 167 7.45 3.28 8.46
CA ASN A 167 6.71 3.59 9.69
C ASN A 167 5.45 2.70 9.87
N ALA A 168 5.56 1.38 9.70
CA ALA A 168 4.51 0.51 10.23
C ALA A 168 4.56 0.55 11.76
N VAL A 169 3.76 1.43 12.38
CA VAL A 169 3.59 1.44 13.84
C VAL A 169 3.09 0.04 14.23
N PRO A 170 3.80 -0.71 15.10
CA PRO A 170 3.34 -2.03 15.50
C PRO A 170 1.92 -1.90 16.05
N LEU A 171 1.01 -2.77 15.57
CA LEU A 171 -0.35 -2.83 16.07
C LEU A 171 -0.35 -2.79 17.60
N PRO A 172 -1.29 -2.10 18.26
CA PRO A 172 -1.29 -1.96 19.73
C PRO A 172 -1.15 -3.28 20.49
N GLY A 173 -1.65 -4.38 19.91
CA GLY A 173 -1.52 -5.73 20.45
C GLY A 173 -0.08 -6.27 20.52
N SER A 174 0.79 -5.88 19.59
CA SER A 174 2.21 -6.31 19.54
C SER A 174 3.03 -5.70 20.67
N LEU A 175 2.77 -4.42 20.99
CA LEU A 175 3.38 -3.73 22.12
C LEU A 175 2.87 -4.28 23.46
N ALA A 176 1.58 -4.61 23.53
CA ALA A 176 0.99 -5.24 24.71
C ALA A 176 1.59 -6.63 24.98
N LEU A 177 1.81 -7.45 23.94
CA LEU A 177 2.44 -8.76 24.08
C LEU A 177 3.91 -8.67 24.51
N ALA A 178 4.67 -7.73 23.94
CA ALA A 178 6.05 -7.46 24.35
C ALA A 178 6.13 -6.96 25.81
N GLY A 179 5.19 -6.09 26.21
CA GLY A 179 5.05 -5.62 27.59
C GLY A 179 4.71 -6.74 28.57
N LEU A 180 3.77 -7.63 28.22
CA LEU A 180 3.39 -8.78 29.04
C LEU A 180 4.53 -9.82 29.16
N GLY A 181 5.29 -10.04 28.09
CA GLY A 181 6.47 -10.91 28.11
C GLY A 181 7.53 -10.43 29.11
N LEU A 182 7.78 -9.12 29.17
CA LEU A 182 8.70 -8.51 30.14
C LEU A 182 8.18 -8.61 31.59
N VAL A 183 6.88 -8.43 31.80
CA VAL A 183 6.25 -8.58 33.13
C VAL A 183 6.33 -10.03 33.62
N ALA A 184 6.11 -11.01 32.75
CA ALA A 184 6.22 -12.43 33.08
C ALA A 184 7.67 -12.84 33.45
N VAL A 185 8.67 -12.31 32.74
CA VAL A 185 10.10 -12.53 33.06
C VAL A 185 10.50 -11.85 34.37
N GLY A 186 9.96 -10.66 34.66
CA GLY A 186 10.18 -9.95 35.92
C GLY A 186 9.60 -10.68 37.14
N LEU A 187 8.41 -11.27 37.00
CA LEU A 187 7.75 -12.02 38.08
C LEU A 187 8.43 -13.36 38.38
N ARG A 188 9.05 -14.01 37.38
CA ARG A 188 9.74 -15.30 37.57
C ARG A 188 11.04 -15.21 38.38
N ARG A 189 11.61 -14.01 38.53
CA ARG A 189 12.84 -13.75 39.31
C ARG A 189 12.60 -13.47 40.80
N ARG A 190 11.34 -13.36 41.24
CA ARG A 190 10.98 -13.01 42.62
C ARG A 190 10.51 -14.19 43.48
N ARG A 191 10.76 -15.43 43.04
CA ARG A 191 10.57 -16.64 43.84
C ARG A 191 11.91 -17.27 44.17
#